data_AF-A0A5C8PCT5-F1
#
_entry.id   AF-A0A5C8PCT5-F1
#
_cell.length_a   1.000
_cell.length_b   1.000
_cell.length_c   1.000
_cell.angle_alpha   90.00
_cell.angle_beta   90.00
_cell.angle_gamma   90.00
#
_symmetry.space_group_name_H-M   'P 1'
#
loop_
_entity.id
_entity.type
_entity.pdbx_description
1 polymer ?
#
loop_
_entity_poly.entity_id
_entity_poly.type
_entity_poly.pdbx_seq_one_letter_code
_entity_poly.pdbx_strand_id
1 'polypeptide(L)'
;MGLVWIAVAAGAVLLLVVLLVLRSRRNERVIDLSGPSDTTGAEPARIGRNEAAPDTSKAESPGEILELRGLDDAECGLADWLLQQANQSLGIDVSGDRTAITRLADAAVAASADLKASGRARIDLPYIAADASGPKHFQREVTRAEAEIGMIDHELLLVDELLAWRGRDSRTAALGAWLETEAEEEGDGDGSLDALSTQRMADAAEQAMAEIARSGSASVDLPGLVRQGKPPFHFRRSFDRAALDEMIGEA
;
A
#
# COMPACT_ATOMS: atom_id res chain seq x y z
N MET A 1 -35.38 -16.16 5.04
CA MET A 1 -33.95 -16.51 5.13
C MET A 1 -33.22 -16.59 3.79
N GLY A 2 -33.86 -16.63 2.61
CA GLY A 2 -33.14 -16.71 1.32
C GLY A 2 -32.64 -15.39 0.71
N LEU A 3 -33.13 -14.23 1.16
CA LEU A 3 -32.80 -12.91 0.58
C LEU A 3 -31.50 -12.30 1.13
N VAL A 4 -31.11 -12.64 2.37
CA VAL A 4 -29.86 -12.16 2.99
C VAL A 4 -28.64 -12.78 2.31
N TRP A 5 -28.74 -14.06 1.90
CA TRP A 5 -27.65 -14.80 1.26
C TRP A 5 -27.27 -14.28 -0.14
N ILE A 6 -28.24 -13.72 -0.87
CA ILE A 6 -27.98 -13.16 -2.21
C ILE A 6 -27.23 -11.82 -2.09
N ALA A 7 -27.49 -11.05 -1.03
CA ALA A 7 -26.77 -9.79 -0.76
C ALA A 7 -25.31 -10.05 -0.33
N VAL A 8 -25.05 -11.07 0.49
CA VAL A 8 -23.70 -11.39 0.98
C VAL A 8 -22.81 -11.97 -0.13
N ALA A 9 -23.35 -12.85 -0.98
CA ALA A 9 -22.62 -13.39 -2.14
C ALA A 9 -22.32 -12.30 -3.19
N ALA A 10 -23.22 -11.33 -3.36
CA ALA A 10 -22.96 -10.16 -4.20
C ALA A 10 -21.85 -9.28 -3.60
N GLY A 11 -21.82 -9.12 -2.27
CA GLY A 11 -20.78 -8.39 -1.55
C GLY A 11 -19.38 -8.97 -1.69
N ALA A 12 -19.20 -10.29 -1.64
CA ALA A 12 -17.88 -10.92 -1.80
C ALA A 12 -17.33 -10.80 -3.23
N VAL A 13 -18.20 -10.92 -4.25
CA VAL A 13 -17.81 -10.70 -5.66
C VAL A 13 -17.54 -9.21 -5.90
N LEU A 14 -18.33 -8.32 -5.30
CA LEU A 14 -18.11 -6.89 -5.36
C LEU A 14 -16.79 -6.51 -4.68
N LEU A 15 -16.47 -7.05 -3.50
CA LEU A 15 -15.21 -6.85 -2.79
C LEU A 15 -14.03 -7.30 -3.67
N LEU A 16 -14.10 -8.49 -4.27
CA LEU A 16 -13.02 -8.98 -5.14
C LEU A 16 -12.87 -8.13 -6.41
N VAL A 17 -13.97 -7.68 -7.01
CA VAL A 17 -13.96 -6.78 -8.17
C VAL A 17 -13.47 -5.39 -7.78
N VAL A 18 -13.85 -4.86 -6.63
CA VAL A 18 -13.41 -3.57 -6.09
C VAL A 18 -11.93 -3.64 -5.74
N LEU A 19 -11.45 -4.70 -5.08
CA LEU A 19 -10.02 -4.93 -4.85
C LEU A 19 -9.25 -5.01 -6.17
N LEU A 20 -9.79 -5.68 -7.18
CA LEU A 20 -9.19 -5.73 -8.51
C LEU A 20 -9.19 -4.35 -9.19
N VAL A 21 -10.24 -3.55 -9.02
CA VAL A 21 -10.37 -2.20 -9.58
C VAL A 21 -9.51 -1.19 -8.83
N LEU A 22 -9.42 -1.26 -7.50
CA LEU A 22 -8.52 -0.46 -6.67
C LEU A 22 -7.06 -0.78 -7.02
N ARG A 23 -6.73 -2.07 -7.17
CA ARG A 23 -5.43 -2.52 -7.67
C ARG A 23 -5.16 -2.02 -9.10
N SER A 24 -6.18 -2.06 -9.98
CA SER A 24 -6.07 -1.59 -11.37
C SER A 24 -5.90 -0.07 -11.48
N ARG A 25 -6.60 0.72 -10.66
CA ARG A 25 -6.47 2.19 -10.64
C ARG A 25 -5.13 2.62 -10.04
N ARG A 26 -4.56 1.83 -9.13
CA ARG A 26 -3.29 2.17 -8.47
C ARG A 26 -2.04 1.66 -9.18
N ASN A 27 -2.18 0.86 -10.25
CA ASN A 27 -1.07 0.62 -11.18
C ASN A 27 -0.70 1.88 -12.01
N GLU A 28 -1.41 3.01 -11.81
CA GLU A 28 -1.13 4.34 -12.39
C GLU A 28 -0.15 5.18 -11.52
N ARG A 29 0.62 4.57 -10.60
CA ARG A 29 1.61 5.25 -9.73
C ARG A 29 2.60 6.08 -10.55
N VAL A 30 2.52 7.42 -10.41
CA VAL A 30 3.41 8.50 -10.94
C VAL A 30 3.74 8.42 -12.44
N ILE A 31 3.12 7.52 -13.20
CA ILE A 31 3.44 7.29 -14.61
C ILE A 31 2.13 7.22 -15.37
N ASP A 32 1.92 8.21 -16.22
CA ASP A 32 0.85 8.28 -17.20
C ASP A 32 0.88 7.04 -18.11
N LEU A 33 -0.07 6.12 -17.92
CA LEU A 33 -0.25 4.91 -18.72
C LEU A 33 -1.18 5.11 -19.93
N SER A 34 -1.33 6.34 -20.45
CA SER A 34 -2.03 6.56 -21.72
C SER A 34 -1.07 6.65 -22.93
N GLY A 35 -0.74 5.48 -23.50
CA GLY A 35 -0.05 5.31 -24.80
C GLY A 35 -0.27 3.89 -25.34
N PRO A 36 -0.40 3.68 -26.67
CA PRO A 36 -1.36 2.72 -27.23
C PRO A 36 -1.01 1.26 -26.96
N SER A 37 -2.07 0.54 -26.56
CA SER A 37 -2.17 -0.90 -26.46
C SER A 37 -1.75 -1.61 -27.74
N ASP A 38 -0.76 -2.49 -27.65
CA ASP A 38 -0.74 -3.72 -28.42
C ASP A 38 -0.58 -4.91 -27.47
N THR A 39 -1.60 -5.76 -27.49
CA THR A 39 -1.79 -6.93 -26.65
C THR A 39 -0.80 -8.03 -27.02
N THR A 40 -0.17 -8.70 -26.06
CA THR A 40 -0.02 -10.18 -26.02
C THR A 40 0.32 -10.60 -24.60
N GLY A 41 -0.55 -11.45 -24.02
CA GLY A 41 -0.53 -11.78 -22.60
C GLY A 41 0.57 -12.75 -22.14
N ALA A 42 0.77 -12.76 -20.82
CA ALA A 42 1.21 -13.92 -20.04
C ALA A 42 0.93 -13.68 -18.55
N GLU A 43 0.52 -14.75 -17.88
CA GLU A 43 0.15 -14.90 -16.47
C GLU A 43 1.33 -14.62 -15.50
N PRO A 44 1.13 -14.07 -14.28
CA PRO A 44 2.25 -13.75 -13.40
C PRO A 44 2.74 -14.98 -12.62
N ALA A 45 3.97 -15.41 -12.92
CA ALA A 45 4.71 -16.39 -12.13
C ALA A 45 5.37 -15.70 -10.92
N ARG A 46 5.06 -16.17 -9.70
CA ARG A 46 5.83 -15.84 -8.50
C ARG A 46 7.18 -16.55 -8.55
N ILE A 47 8.28 -15.79 -8.62
CA ILE A 47 9.64 -16.34 -8.66
C ILE A 47 10.36 -16.08 -7.34
N GLY A 48 10.97 -17.15 -6.82
CA GLY A 48 11.73 -17.18 -5.58
C GLY A 48 13.03 -16.39 -5.65
N ARG A 49 13.35 -15.74 -4.53
CA ARG A 49 14.51 -14.91 -4.26
C ARG A 49 15.85 -15.66 -4.40
N ASN A 50 16.36 -15.84 -5.63
CA ASN A 50 17.80 -15.95 -5.94
C ASN A 50 18.11 -15.90 -7.47
N GLU A 51 17.55 -14.93 -8.20
CA GLU A 51 17.86 -14.72 -9.61
C GLU A 51 18.73 -13.47 -9.81
N ALA A 52 19.54 -13.46 -10.87
CA ALA A 52 20.32 -12.29 -11.27
C ALA A 52 19.40 -11.06 -11.38
N ALA A 53 19.93 -9.87 -11.08
CA ALA A 53 19.15 -8.63 -11.15
C ALA A 53 18.42 -8.57 -12.52
N PRO A 54 17.09 -8.37 -12.53
CA PRO A 54 16.31 -8.46 -13.74
C PRO A 54 16.81 -7.44 -14.75
N ASP A 55 16.80 -7.82 -16.03
CA ASP A 55 17.19 -6.91 -17.10
C ASP A 55 16.14 -5.80 -17.22
N THR A 56 16.41 -4.70 -16.54
CA THR A 56 15.52 -3.53 -16.55
C THR A 56 15.53 -2.85 -17.93
N SER A 57 16.36 -3.28 -18.92
CA SER A 57 16.64 -2.56 -20.19
C SER A 57 15.39 -2.18 -20.96
N LYS A 58 14.33 -2.96 -20.78
CA LYS A 58 13.04 -2.84 -21.46
C LYS A 58 12.00 -2.03 -20.70
N ALA A 59 12.27 -1.60 -19.47
CA ALA A 59 11.35 -0.78 -18.71
C ALA A 59 11.27 0.63 -19.32
N GLU A 60 10.06 1.05 -19.65
CA GLU A 60 9.73 2.37 -20.19
C GLU A 60 9.49 3.38 -19.07
N SER A 61 9.44 2.91 -17.82
CA SER A 61 8.88 3.66 -16.69
C SER A 61 9.57 3.32 -15.35
N PRO A 62 9.71 4.29 -14.40
CA PRO A 62 10.20 4.00 -13.05
C PRO A 62 9.46 2.88 -12.31
N GLY A 63 8.14 2.82 -12.42
CA GLY A 63 7.31 1.79 -11.80
C GLY A 63 7.58 0.40 -12.38
N GLU A 64 7.74 0.30 -13.70
CA GLU A 64 8.11 -0.97 -14.36
C GLU A 64 9.48 -1.48 -13.91
N ILE A 65 10.43 -0.57 -13.63
CA ILE A 65 11.73 -0.96 -13.07
C ILE A 65 11.53 -1.62 -11.71
N LEU A 66 10.64 -1.10 -10.86
CA LEU A 66 10.36 -1.66 -9.53
C LEU A 66 9.61 -2.99 -9.63
N GLU A 67 8.60 -3.08 -10.50
CA GLU A 67 7.83 -4.31 -10.73
C GLU A 67 8.70 -5.44 -11.28
N LEU A 68 9.58 -5.17 -12.26
CA LEU A 68 10.51 -6.15 -12.80
C LEU A 68 11.41 -6.76 -11.73
N ARG A 69 11.69 -6.01 -10.64
CA ARG A 69 12.51 -6.46 -9.52
C ARG A 69 11.79 -7.39 -8.54
N GLY A 70 10.49 -7.63 -8.73
CA GLY A 70 9.70 -8.51 -7.87
C GLY A 70 9.57 -7.99 -6.44
N LEU A 71 9.57 -6.67 -6.28
CA LEU A 71 9.34 -6.01 -4.98
C LEU A 71 7.89 -6.22 -4.53
N ASP A 72 7.67 -6.29 -3.22
CA ASP A 72 6.31 -6.24 -2.68
C ASP A 72 5.71 -4.82 -2.78
N ASP A 73 4.37 -4.70 -2.69
CA ASP A 73 3.66 -3.44 -2.92
C ASP A 73 4.13 -2.31 -1.97
N ALA A 74 4.55 -2.69 -0.75
CA ALA A 74 5.06 -1.77 0.26
C ALA A 74 6.53 -1.38 0.02
N GLU A 75 7.36 -2.30 -0.49
CA GLU A 75 8.72 -2.01 -0.97
C GLU A 75 8.69 -1.07 -2.17
N CYS A 76 7.78 -1.28 -3.12
CA CYS A 76 7.52 -0.35 -4.22
C CYS A 76 7.08 1.03 -3.69
N GLY A 77 6.10 1.06 -2.78
CA GLY A 77 5.62 2.31 -2.19
C GLY A 77 6.73 3.05 -1.41
N LEU A 78 7.60 2.33 -0.72
CA LEU A 78 8.74 2.92 -0.03
C LEU A 78 9.77 3.49 -1.02
N ALA A 79 10.05 2.79 -2.12
CA ALA A 79 10.95 3.28 -3.16
C ALA A 79 10.42 4.57 -3.82
N ASP A 80 9.13 4.60 -4.16
CA ASP A 80 8.45 5.76 -4.72
C ASP A 80 8.46 6.94 -3.74
N TRP A 81 8.20 6.68 -2.46
CA TRP A 81 8.30 7.71 -1.43
C TRP A 81 9.72 8.25 -1.30
N LEU A 82 10.74 7.38 -1.31
CA LEU A 82 12.14 7.81 -1.26
C LEU A 82 12.58 8.60 -2.49
N LEU A 83 12.07 8.27 -3.67
CA LEU A 83 12.27 9.06 -4.89
C LEU A 83 11.74 10.48 -4.71
N GLN A 84 10.52 10.62 -4.19
CA GLN A 84 9.93 11.93 -3.90
C GLN A 84 10.76 12.71 -2.85
N GLN A 85 11.19 12.05 -1.78
CA GLN A 85 12.05 12.67 -0.76
C GLN A 85 13.42 13.09 -1.33
N ALA A 86 14.01 12.29 -2.22
CA ALA A 86 15.25 12.61 -2.89
C ALA A 86 15.08 13.83 -3.81
N ASN A 87 14.03 13.84 -4.64
CA ASN A 87 13.74 14.98 -5.52
C ASN A 87 13.54 16.27 -4.73
N GLN A 88 12.78 16.22 -3.62
CA GLN A 88 12.56 17.36 -2.73
C GLN A 88 13.85 17.83 -2.06
N SER A 89 14.65 16.91 -1.52
CA SER A 89 15.88 17.25 -0.80
C SER A 89 17.00 17.77 -1.71
N LEU A 90 17.06 17.27 -2.94
CA LEU A 90 18.12 17.62 -3.90
C LEU A 90 17.74 18.80 -4.79
N GLY A 91 16.44 19.07 -4.95
CA GLY A 91 15.92 20.07 -5.89
C GLY A 91 16.13 19.68 -7.35
N ILE A 92 16.34 18.39 -7.62
CA ILE A 92 16.59 17.82 -8.95
C ILE A 92 15.68 16.62 -9.11
N ASP A 93 14.99 16.52 -10.24
CA ASP A 93 14.20 15.34 -10.56
C ASP A 93 15.11 14.21 -11.08
N VAL A 94 15.21 13.12 -10.31
CA VAL A 94 15.97 11.92 -10.68
C VAL A 94 15.09 10.79 -11.21
N SER A 95 13.80 11.05 -11.43
CA SER A 95 12.83 10.04 -11.89
C SER A 95 13.08 9.59 -13.34
N GLY A 96 13.91 10.31 -14.10
CA GLY A 96 14.39 9.87 -15.41
C GLY A 96 15.70 9.06 -15.36
N ASP A 97 16.40 9.05 -14.21
CA ASP A 97 17.67 8.35 -14.07
C ASP A 97 17.43 6.94 -13.52
N ARG A 98 17.50 5.98 -14.43
CA ARG A 98 17.33 4.57 -14.11
C ARG A 98 18.34 4.02 -13.11
N THR A 99 19.57 4.53 -13.12
CA THR A 99 20.59 4.11 -12.14
C THR A 99 20.22 4.67 -10.77
N ALA A 100 19.75 5.91 -10.69
CA ALA A 100 19.25 6.48 -9.43
C ALA A 100 18.05 5.71 -8.88
N ILE A 101 17.06 5.40 -9.72
CA ILE A 101 15.87 4.61 -9.34
C ILE A 101 16.26 3.23 -8.83
N THR A 102 17.14 2.53 -9.54
CA THR A 102 17.59 1.19 -9.12
C THR A 102 18.25 1.23 -7.73
N ARG A 103 19.07 2.25 -7.48
CA ARG A 103 19.74 2.44 -6.19
C ARG A 103 18.77 2.85 -5.07
N LEU A 104 17.77 3.67 -5.39
CA LEU A 104 16.70 4.02 -4.45
C LEU A 104 15.87 2.79 -4.09
N ALA A 105 15.57 1.93 -5.06
CA ALA A 105 14.87 0.67 -4.85
C ALA A 105 15.68 -0.29 -3.96
N ASP A 106 16.99 -0.43 -4.20
CA ASP A 106 17.88 -1.20 -3.32
C ASP A 106 17.89 -0.68 -1.88
N ALA A 107 17.97 0.65 -1.73
CA ALA A 107 17.90 1.29 -0.43
C ALA A 107 16.54 1.11 0.23
N ALA A 108 15.44 1.12 -0.53
CA ALA A 108 14.09 0.88 -0.04
C ALA A 108 13.93 -0.54 0.50
N VAL A 109 14.43 -1.56 -0.22
CA VAL A 109 14.39 -2.95 0.26
C VAL A 109 15.16 -3.10 1.57
N ALA A 110 16.38 -2.55 1.64
CA ALA A 110 17.19 -2.58 2.85
C ALA A 110 16.51 -1.82 4.00
N ALA A 111 16.00 -0.62 3.73
CA ALA A 111 15.28 0.18 4.72
C ALA A 111 13.99 -0.51 5.19
N SER A 112 13.23 -1.16 4.30
CA SER A 112 12.02 -1.91 4.65
C SER A 112 12.33 -3.00 5.66
N ALA A 113 13.41 -3.77 5.45
CA ALA A 113 13.86 -4.77 6.40
C ALA A 113 14.21 -4.17 7.78
N ASP A 114 14.98 -3.07 7.80
CA ASP A 114 15.37 -2.38 9.04
C ASP A 114 14.18 -1.74 9.76
N LEU A 115 13.22 -1.17 9.02
CA LEU A 115 11.99 -0.59 9.55
C LEU A 115 11.09 -1.68 10.15
N LYS A 116 10.95 -2.83 9.48
CA LYS A 116 10.19 -3.99 9.99
C LYS A 116 10.86 -4.60 11.23
N ALA A 117 12.19 -4.61 11.32
CA ALA A 117 12.93 -5.20 12.43
C ALA A 117 13.10 -4.26 13.65
N SER A 118 13.55 -3.02 13.42
CA SER A 118 14.00 -2.09 14.47
C SER A 118 13.17 -0.81 14.56
N GLY A 119 12.31 -0.55 13.57
CA GLY A 119 11.48 0.64 13.50
C GLY A 119 12.21 1.89 13.01
N ARG A 120 13.49 1.80 12.64
CA ARG A 120 14.28 2.90 12.05
C ARG A 120 15.19 2.37 10.95
N ALA A 121 15.45 3.19 9.95
CA ALA A 121 16.41 2.92 8.89
C ALA A 121 17.24 4.17 8.59
N ARG A 122 18.47 3.96 8.15
CA ARG A 122 19.35 5.02 7.66
C ARG A 122 19.66 4.77 6.19
N ILE A 123 19.35 5.75 5.37
CA ILE A 123 19.57 5.73 3.93
C ILE A 123 20.74 6.65 3.62
N ASP A 124 21.71 6.13 2.89
CA ASP A 124 22.89 6.87 2.43
C ASP A 124 23.23 6.47 0.99
N LEU A 125 22.84 7.34 0.06
CA LEU A 125 23.03 7.17 -1.38
C LEU A 125 23.99 8.24 -1.88
N PRO A 126 25.31 7.95 -1.89
CA PRO A 126 26.27 8.90 -2.39
C PRO A 126 26.26 8.97 -3.92
N TYR A 127 26.50 10.14 -4.50
CA TYR A 127 26.56 10.35 -5.95
C TYR A 127 25.30 9.86 -6.67
N ILE A 128 24.14 10.20 -6.11
CA ILE A 128 22.84 9.78 -6.66
C ILE A 128 22.40 10.66 -7.83
N ALA A 129 22.87 11.90 -7.87
CA ALA A 129 22.63 12.87 -8.94
C ALA A 129 23.82 13.82 -9.09
N ALA A 130 23.79 14.68 -10.10
CA ALA A 130 24.74 15.78 -10.25
C ALA A 130 24.07 16.99 -10.90
N ASP A 131 24.50 18.20 -10.53
CA ASP A 131 24.12 19.45 -11.19
C ASP A 131 25.37 20.28 -11.55
N ALA A 132 25.16 21.53 -11.99
CA ALA A 132 26.24 22.47 -12.29
C ALA A 132 27.16 22.78 -11.07
N SER A 133 26.71 22.53 -9.84
CA SER A 133 27.48 22.70 -8.61
C SER A 133 28.28 21.45 -8.22
N GLY A 134 28.01 20.30 -8.85
CA GLY A 134 28.73 19.04 -8.64
C GLY A 134 27.83 17.86 -8.24
N PRO A 135 28.43 16.76 -7.76
CA PRO A 135 27.69 15.58 -7.35
C PRO A 135 26.82 15.85 -6.11
N LYS A 136 25.68 15.16 -6.05
CA LYS A 136 24.72 15.20 -4.95
C LYS A 136 24.63 13.84 -4.26
N HIS A 137 24.32 13.89 -2.98
CA HIS A 137 24.16 12.73 -2.11
C HIS A 137 22.79 12.81 -1.45
N PHE A 138 22.08 11.69 -1.36
CA PHE A 138 20.83 11.60 -0.61
C PHE A 138 21.08 10.86 0.70
N GLN A 139 20.84 11.54 1.82
CA GLN A 139 20.98 10.98 3.15
C GLN A 139 19.73 11.26 3.96
N ARG A 140 19.17 10.22 4.60
CA ARG A 140 17.97 10.35 5.42
C ARG A 140 17.94 9.30 6.52
N GLU A 141 17.54 9.71 7.71
CA GLU A 141 17.06 8.78 8.74
C GLU A 141 15.53 8.74 8.68
N VAL A 142 14.96 7.54 8.72
CA VAL A 142 13.52 7.30 8.57
C VAL A 142 13.05 6.42 9.72
N THR A 143 11.94 6.79 10.35
CA THR A 143 11.22 5.95 11.30
C THR A 143 10.07 5.20 10.62
N ARG A 144 9.62 4.10 11.23
CA ARG A 144 8.46 3.33 10.73
C ARG A 144 7.23 4.21 10.56
N ALA A 145 6.92 5.04 11.56
CA ALA A 145 5.75 5.91 11.53
C ALA A 145 5.83 6.95 10.39
N GLU A 146 7.00 7.54 10.15
CA GLU A 146 7.19 8.47 9.03
C GLU A 146 7.04 7.78 7.67
N ALA A 147 7.55 6.55 7.53
CA ALA A 147 7.37 5.77 6.31
C ALA A 147 5.89 5.41 6.08
N GLU A 148 5.18 4.95 7.11
CA GLU A 148 3.73 4.64 7.01
C GLU A 148 2.95 5.87 6.55
N ILE A 149 3.08 7.00 7.26
CA ILE A 149 2.35 8.23 6.93
C ILE A 149 2.73 8.71 5.53
N GLY A 150 4.03 8.75 5.23
CA GLY A 150 4.52 9.20 3.93
C GLY A 150 3.99 8.34 2.78
N MET A 151 3.98 7.02 2.92
CA MET A 151 3.42 6.16 1.88
C MET A 151 1.90 6.35 1.75
N ILE A 152 1.17 6.49 2.85
CA ILE A 152 -0.29 6.68 2.80
C ILE A 152 -0.68 8.05 2.22
N ASP A 153 -0.01 9.14 2.63
CA ASP A 153 -0.28 10.51 2.14
C ASP A 153 -0.06 10.62 0.62
N HIS A 154 0.83 9.80 0.08
CA HIS A 154 1.08 9.71 -1.35
C HIS A 154 0.24 8.61 -2.04
N GLU A 155 -0.75 8.06 -1.34
CA GLU A 155 -1.68 7.02 -1.81
C GLU A 155 -0.99 5.73 -2.27
N LEU A 156 0.19 5.45 -1.71
CA LEU A 156 1.04 4.30 -2.03
C LEU A 156 0.75 3.08 -1.14
N LEU A 157 -0.04 3.24 -0.07
CA LEU A 157 -0.34 2.20 0.91
C LEU A 157 -1.79 2.30 1.44
N LEU A 158 -2.56 1.21 1.31
CA LEU A 158 -3.87 1.03 1.94
C LEU A 158 -3.80 0.43 3.34
N VAL A 159 -4.97 0.30 3.96
CA VAL A 159 -5.15 -0.39 5.24
C VAL A 159 -4.62 -1.82 5.20
N ASP A 160 -4.96 -2.62 4.19
CA ASP A 160 -4.54 -4.03 4.09
C ASP A 160 -3.05 -4.18 3.82
N GLU A 161 -2.50 -3.38 2.90
CA GLU A 161 -1.08 -3.32 2.58
C GLU A 161 -0.26 -2.86 3.80
N LEU A 162 -0.78 -1.90 4.57
CA LEU A 162 -0.20 -1.45 5.83
C LEU A 162 -0.18 -2.57 6.87
N LEU A 163 -1.29 -3.30 7.02
CA LEU A 163 -1.37 -4.44 7.95
C LEU A 163 -0.41 -5.55 7.54
N ALA A 164 -0.33 -5.88 6.25
CA ALA A 164 0.62 -6.84 5.72
C ALA A 164 2.06 -6.40 5.97
N TRP A 165 2.38 -5.11 5.76
CA TRP A 165 3.70 -4.55 6.02
C TRP A 165 4.09 -4.59 7.49
N ARG A 166 3.12 -4.38 8.39
CA ARG A 166 3.27 -4.55 9.85
C ARG A 166 3.44 -6.02 10.28
N GLY A 167 3.35 -6.97 9.34
CA GLY A 167 3.51 -8.39 9.59
C GLY A 167 2.26 -9.06 10.15
N ARG A 168 1.08 -8.47 9.90
CA ARG A 168 -0.20 -9.09 10.27
C ARG A 168 -0.56 -10.18 9.27
N ASP A 169 -1.31 -11.18 9.76
CA ASP A 169 -1.78 -12.28 8.95
C ASP A 169 -2.78 -11.81 7.87
N SER A 170 -2.96 -12.65 6.85
CA SER A 170 -3.84 -12.37 5.70
C SER A 170 -5.27 -12.06 6.12
N ARG A 171 -5.75 -12.65 7.21
CA ARG A 171 -7.11 -12.46 7.70
C ARG A 171 -7.29 -11.10 8.36
N THR A 172 -6.30 -10.65 9.13
CA THR A 172 -6.28 -9.28 9.67
C THR A 172 -6.21 -8.26 8.53
N ALA A 173 -5.37 -8.49 7.51
CA ALA A 173 -5.30 -7.62 6.33
C ALA A 173 -6.64 -7.57 5.56
N ALA A 174 -7.27 -8.73 5.33
CA ALA A 174 -8.58 -8.83 4.68
C ALA A 174 -9.68 -8.09 5.46
N LEU A 175 -9.67 -8.18 6.80
CA LEU A 175 -10.57 -7.38 7.63
C LEU A 175 -10.34 -5.88 7.43
N GLY A 176 -9.08 -5.44 7.37
CA GLY A 176 -8.72 -4.05 7.08
C GLY A 176 -9.30 -3.55 5.76
N ALA A 177 -9.11 -4.30 4.68
CA ALA A 177 -9.68 -3.99 3.36
C ALA A 177 -11.21 -3.91 3.40
N TRP A 178 -11.86 -4.85 4.08
CA TRP A 178 -13.31 -4.86 4.22
C TRP A 178 -13.80 -3.63 5.00
N LEU A 179 -13.16 -3.27 6.12
CA LEU A 179 -13.54 -2.09 6.92
C LEU A 179 -13.40 -0.80 6.11
N GLU A 180 -12.37 -0.70 5.27
CA GLU A 180 -12.19 0.44 4.37
C GLU A 180 -13.31 0.53 3.33
N THR A 181 -13.68 -0.60 2.72
CA THR A 181 -14.80 -0.69 1.77
C THR A 181 -16.13 -0.31 2.43
N GLU A 182 -16.42 -0.83 3.61
CA GLU A 182 -17.62 -0.48 4.37
C GLU A 182 -17.65 1.01 4.73
N ALA A 183 -16.49 1.59 5.02
CA ALA A 183 -16.39 3.01 5.27
C ALA A 183 -16.67 3.83 4.00
N GLU A 184 -16.41 3.31 2.79
CA GLU A 184 -16.75 3.97 1.51
C GLU A 184 -18.24 4.10 1.31
N GLU A 185 -18.99 3.06 1.68
CA GLU A 185 -20.45 3.09 1.67
C GLU A 185 -21.01 4.05 2.75
N GLU A 186 -20.27 4.24 3.84
CA GLU A 186 -20.63 5.10 4.97
C GLU A 186 -19.99 6.49 4.86
N GLY A 187 -20.47 7.31 3.93
CA GLY A 187 -20.01 8.68 3.75
C GLY A 187 -20.50 9.29 2.45
N ASP A 188 -20.14 10.54 2.17
CA ASP A 188 -20.48 11.23 0.92
C ASP A 188 -19.56 10.76 -0.24
N GLY A 189 -19.53 9.44 -0.42
CA GLY A 189 -19.44 8.64 -1.65
C GLY A 189 -18.18 8.66 -2.51
N ASP A 190 -17.12 9.36 -2.14
CA ASP A 190 -15.91 9.43 -2.98
C ASP A 190 -14.66 9.88 -2.20
N GLY A 191 -13.49 9.34 -2.56
CA GLY A 191 -12.15 9.71 -2.07
C GLY A 191 -11.56 8.79 -1.01
N SER A 192 -10.23 8.62 -1.01
CA SER A 192 -9.46 7.82 -0.04
C SER A 192 -9.54 8.38 1.40
N LEU A 193 -9.37 7.51 2.40
CA LEU A 193 -9.13 7.94 3.78
C LEU A 193 -7.81 8.74 3.85
N ASP A 194 -7.77 9.77 4.71
CA ASP A 194 -6.50 10.44 4.99
C ASP A 194 -5.54 9.53 5.78
N ALA A 195 -4.25 9.87 5.82
CA ALA A 195 -3.26 8.98 6.43
C ALA A 195 -3.54 8.63 7.88
N LEU A 196 -4.02 9.58 8.68
CA LEU A 196 -4.37 9.33 10.07
C LEU A 196 -5.59 8.39 10.18
N SER A 197 -6.59 8.55 9.33
CA SER A 197 -7.78 7.70 9.31
C SER A 197 -7.46 6.28 8.84
N THR A 198 -6.57 6.13 7.84
CA THR A 198 -6.04 4.83 7.40
C THR A 198 -5.29 4.13 8.53
N GLN A 199 -4.41 4.82 9.25
CA GLN A 199 -3.72 4.24 10.42
C GLN A 199 -4.70 3.80 11.51
N ARG A 200 -5.68 4.65 11.84
CA ARG A 200 -6.70 4.32 12.83
C ARG A 200 -7.55 3.13 12.42
N MET A 201 -7.85 2.99 11.12
CA MET A 201 -8.58 1.85 10.59
C MET A 201 -7.76 0.56 10.71
N ALA A 202 -6.46 0.61 10.37
CA ALA A 202 -5.56 -0.53 10.54
C ALA A 202 -5.44 -0.94 12.01
N ASP A 203 -5.23 0.02 12.92
CA ASP A 203 -5.16 -0.25 14.36
C ASP A 203 -6.46 -0.88 14.89
N ALA A 204 -7.62 -0.42 14.39
CA ALA A 204 -8.92 -0.99 14.74
C ALA A 204 -9.11 -2.43 14.21
N ALA A 205 -8.63 -2.72 13.00
CA ALA A 205 -8.65 -4.08 12.44
C ALA A 205 -7.84 -5.05 13.32
N GLU A 206 -6.64 -4.65 13.75
CA GLU A 206 -5.82 -5.47 14.66
C GLU A 206 -6.52 -5.71 16.00
N GLN A 207 -7.12 -4.67 16.58
CA GLN A 207 -7.84 -4.76 17.84
C GLN A 207 -9.08 -5.66 17.72
N ALA A 208 -9.84 -5.52 16.64
CA ALA A 208 -11.03 -6.33 16.36
C ALA A 208 -10.68 -7.81 16.21
N MET A 209 -9.59 -8.14 15.50
CA MET A 209 -9.09 -9.51 15.39
C MET A 209 -8.72 -10.09 16.76
N ALA A 210 -8.01 -9.32 17.59
CA ALA A 210 -7.67 -9.73 18.95
C ALA A 210 -8.91 -9.87 19.87
N GLU A 211 -9.97 -9.11 19.62
CA GLU A 211 -11.24 -9.21 20.35
C GLU A 211 -12.05 -10.44 19.94
N ILE A 212 -12.18 -10.72 18.64
CA ILE A 212 -12.82 -11.94 18.12
C ILE A 212 -12.12 -13.19 18.64
N ALA A 213 -10.79 -13.17 18.70
CA ALA A 213 -10.02 -14.27 19.27
C ALA A 213 -10.40 -14.58 20.74
N ARG A 214 -10.75 -13.54 21.52
CA ARG A 214 -11.07 -13.65 22.95
C ARG A 214 -12.54 -13.92 23.23
N SER A 215 -13.45 -13.26 22.53
CA SER A 215 -14.88 -13.21 22.87
C SER A 215 -15.79 -13.86 21.82
N GLY A 216 -15.27 -14.10 20.60
CA GLY A 216 -16.07 -14.55 19.45
C GLY A 216 -16.77 -13.42 18.70
N SER A 217 -16.66 -12.16 19.15
CA SER A 217 -17.23 -10.98 18.49
C SER A 217 -16.33 -9.75 18.63
N ALA A 218 -16.47 -8.79 17.73
CA ALA A 218 -15.82 -7.49 17.86
C ALA A 218 -16.72 -6.35 17.42
N SER A 219 -16.39 -5.15 17.89
CA SER A 219 -16.97 -3.91 17.39
C SER A 219 -15.89 -2.90 17.09
N VAL A 220 -15.93 -2.33 15.88
CA VAL A 220 -15.14 -1.17 15.47
C VAL A 220 -16.03 0.07 15.63
N ASP A 221 -15.55 1.06 16.38
CA ASP A 221 -16.22 2.34 16.59
C ASP A 221 -15.17 3.47 16.45
N LEU A 222 -15.21 4.16 15.32
CA LEU A 222 -14.22 5.16 14.91
C LEU A 222 -14.90 6.50 14.62
N PRO A 223 -14.99 7.42 15.60
CA PRO A 223 -15.51 8.76 15.37
C PRO A 223 -14.47 9.65 14.70
N GLY A 224 -14.91 10.52 13.80
CA GLY A 224 -14.06 11.53 13.16
C GLY A 224 -13.01 10.93 12.22
N LEU A 225 -13.37 9.91 11.45
CA LEU A 225 -12.60 9.54 10.27
C LEU A 225 -12.75 10.62 9.21
N VAL A 226 -11.72 10.82 8.39
CA VAL A 226 -11.66 11.89 7.39
C VAL A 226 -11.29 11.27 6.04
N ARG A 227 -11.97 11.72 4.99
CA ARG A 227 -11.55 11.50 3.60
C ARG A 227 -10.91 12.76 3.06
N GLN A 228 -9.99 12.62 2.11
CA GLN A 228 -9.33 13.77 1.51
C GLN A 228 -10.36 14.78 0.97
N GLY A 229 -10.29 16.03 1.45
CA GLY A 229 -11.19 17.11 1.01
C GLY A 229 -12.64 17.00 1.49
N LYS A 230 -12.97 16.10 2.42
CA LYS A 230 -14.33 15.86 2.93
C LYS A 230 -14.43 16.14 4.44
N PRO A 231 -15.64 16.42 4.97
CA PRO A 231 -15.85 16.56 6.41
C PRO A 231 -15.66 15.23 7.15
N PRO A 232 -15.36 15.27 8.47
CA PRO A 232 -15.22 14.07 9.28
C PRO A 232 -16.55 13.32 9.42
N PHE A 233 -16.49 11.99 9.47
CA PHE A 233 -17.62 11.09 9.66
C PHE A 233 -17.37 10.08 10.79
N HIS A 234 -18.43 9.41 11.23
CA HIS A 234 -18.38 8.39 12.27
C HIS A 234 -18.65 7.03 11.65
N PHE A 235 -17.70 6.11 11.79
CA PHE A 235 -17.83 4.74 11.32
C PHE A 235 -18.05 3.77 12.48
N ARG A 236 -19.04 2.87 12.34
CA ARG A 236 -19.30 1.80 13.31
C ARG A 236 -19.68 0.49 12.62
N ARG A 237 -19.02 -0.60 13.00
CA ARG A 237 -19.35 -1.97 12.57
C ARG A 237 -19.21 -2.94 13.73
N SER A 238 -20.08 -3.94 13.78
CA SER A 238 -19.98 -5.05 14.73
C SER A 238 -20.20 -6.36 13.98
N PHE A 239 -19.39 -7.36 14.31
CA PHE A 239 -19.42 -8.65 13.63
C PHE A 239 -18.92 -9.75 14.58
N ASP A 240 -19.40 -10.98 14.35
CA ASP A 240 -18.95 -12.16 15.07
C ASP A 240 -17.94 -12.97 14.24
N ARG A 241 -17.37 -14.03 14.83
CA ARG A 241 -16.40 -14.89 14.14
C ARG A 241 -16.99 -15.50 12.87
N ALA A 242 -18.25 -15.96 12.91
CA ALA A 242 -18.86 -16.64 11.78
C ALA A 242 -19.13 -15.67 10.62
N ALA A 243 -19.63 -14.47 10.94
CA ALA A 243 -19.79 -13.38 9.98
C ALA A 243 -18.42 -13.00 9.38
N LEU A 244 -17.36 -12.91 10.21
CA LEU A 244 -16.01 -12.64 9.72
C LEU A 244 -15.52 -13.74 8.76
N ASP A 245 -15.68 -15.03 9.12
CA ASP A 245 -15.30 -16.17 8.27
C ASP A 245 -16.00 -16.13 6.91
N GLU A 246 -17.29 -15.81 6.91
CA GLU A 246 -18.11 -15.66 5.70
C GLU A 246 -17.64 -14.46 4.85
N MET A 247 -17.36 -13.32 5.50
CA MET A 247 -16.86 -12.10 4.86
C MET A 247 -15.50 -12.29 4.17
N ILE A 248 -14.57 -13.01 4.81
CA ILE A 248 -13.21 -13.24 4.28
C ILE A 248 -13.12 -14.47 3.36
N GLY A 249 -14.20 -15.24 3.20
CA GLY A 249 -14.26 -16.40 2.32
C GLY A 249 -13.57 -17.67 2.84
N GLU A 250 -13.51 -17.87 4.16
CA GLU A 250 -12.84 -19.01 4.82
C GLU A 250 -13.82 -20.13 5.29
N ALA A 251 -14.97 -20.30 4.63
CA ALA A 251 -15.99 -21.30 5.01
C ALA A 251 -15.65 -22.76 4.62
#